data_AF-A0A2J4GAC5-F1
#
_entry.id   AF-A0A2J4GAC5-F1
#
_cell.length_a   1.000
_cell.length_b   1.000
_cell.length_c   1.000
_cell.angle_alpha   90.00
_cell.angle_beta   90.00
_cell.angle_gamma   90.00
#
_symmetry.space_group_name_H-M   'P 1'
#
loop_
_entity.id
_entity.type
_entity.pdbx_description
1 polymer ?
#
loop_
_entity_poly.entity_id
_entity_poly.type
_entity_poly.pdbx_seq_one_letter_code
_entity_poly.pdbx_strand_id
1 'polypeptide(L)'
;MYPVGGYPVIPLQFNIGPTEILLLIVIALILFGPKKLPELAKAAGEAVRIFREESQKITSSVEEATSPKPQTTSLSDEELRKLAEKLGVESEGKSKEELVEEVIKKAKEKGLI
;
A
#
# COMPACT_ATOMS: atom_id res chain seq x y z
N MET A 1 -67.20 -6.85 -20.44
CA MET A 1 -65.93 -6.09 -20.52
C MET A 1 -65.34 -6.08 -19.11
N TYR A 2 -64.42 -6.99 -18.78
CA TYR A 2 -63.79 -6.99 -17.46
C TYR A 2 -62.69 -5.93 -17.43
N PRO A 3 -62.58 -5.10 -16.38
CA PRO A 3 -61.41 -4.26 -16.22
C PRO A 3 -60.19 -5.18 -16.14
N VAL A 4 -59.19 -4.95 -17.00
CA VAL A 4 -57.85 -5.53 -16.88
C VAL A 4 -57.24 -5.02 -15.57
N GLY A 5 -57.60 -5.69 -14.48
CA GLY A 5 -57.09 -5.43 -13.14
C GLY A 5 -55.60 -5.75 -13.12
N GLY A 6 -54.78 -4.71 -13.05
CA GLY A 6 -53.37 -4.86 -12.74
C GLY A 6 -53.22 -5.64 -11.44
N TYR A 7 -52.40 -6.69 -11.48
CA TYR A 7 -52.02 -7.38 -10.26
C TYR A 7 -51.34 -6.36 -9.33
N PRO A 8 -51.65 -6.36 -8.02
CA PRO A 8 -50.92 -5.54 -7.07
C PRO A 8 -49.46 -6.03 -7.07
N VAL A 9 -48.57 -5.22 -7.63
CA VAL A 9 -47.13 -5.38 -7.42
C VAL A 9 -46.86 -5.06 -5.96
N ILE A 10 -46.67 -6.09 -5.13
CA ILE A 10 -46.19 -5.92 -3.77
C ILE A 10 -44.78 -5.36 -3.90
N PRO A 11 -44.50 -4.09 -3.54
CA PRO A 11 -43.14 -3.61 -3.58
C PRO A 11 -42.35 -4.46 -2.59
N LEU A 12 -41.34 -5.17 -3.09
CA LEU A 12 -40.28 -5.75 -2.26
C LEU A 12 -39.50 -4.59 -1.67
N GLN A 13 -40.08 -3.96 -0.64
CA GLN A 13 -39.38 -2.98 0.15
C GLN A 13 -38.33 -3.76 0.93
N PHE A 14 -37.12 -3.84 0.37
CA PHE A 14 -35.93 -4.36 1.04
C PHE A 14 -35.52 -3.38 2.15
N ASN A 15 -36.37 -3.23 3.15
CA ASN A 15 -36.01 -2.61 4.42
C ASN A 15 -35.34 -3.71 5.25
N ILE A 16 -34.04 -3.93 4.99
CA ILE A 16 -33.23 -4.79 5.84
C ILE A 16 -33.06 -4.04 7.17
N GLY A 17 -33.96 -4.33 8.10
CA GLY A 17 -33.93 -3.79 9.44
C GLY A 17 -32.94 -4.56 10.33
N PRO A 18 -32.64 -4.01 11.52
CA PRO A 18 -31.90 -4.75 12.55
C PRO A 18 -32.53 -6.11 12.88
N THR A 19 -33.86 -6.21 12.78
CA THR A 19 -34.62 -7.45 13.00
C THR A 19 -34.33 -8.51 11.94
N GLU A 20 -34.36 -8.16 10.65
CA GLU A 20 -34.02 -9.08 9.55
C GLU A 20 -32.56 -9.56 9.65
N ILE A 21 -31.63 -8.66 10.01
CA ILE A 21 -30.23 -9.01 10.24
C ILE A 21 -30.11 -10.01 11.40
N LEU A 22 -30.82 -9.78 12.51
CA LEU A 22 -30.83 -10.69 13.65
C LEU A 22 -31.38 -12.07 13.27
N LEU A 23 -32.45 -12.13 12.48
CA LEU A 23 -33.02 -13.39 11.99
C LEU A 23 -32.01 -14.17 11.14
N LEU A 24 -31.31 -13.49 10.22
CA LEU A 24 -30.25 -14.09 9.40
C LEU A 24 -29.10 -14.62 10.27
N ILE A 25 -28.67 -13.84 11.26
CA ILE A 25 -27.63 -14.26 12.21
C ILE A 25 -28.09 -15.51 12.96
N VAL A 26 -29.33 -15.57 13.46
CA VAL A 26 -29.85 -16.75 14.16
C VAL A 26 -29.82 -18.00 13.27
N ILE A 27 -30.25 -17.89 12.01
CA ILE A 27 -30.19 -19.00 11.05
C ILE A 27 -28.73 -19.43 10.82
N ALA A 28 -27.82 -18.49 10.61
CA ALA A 28 -26.39 -18.77 10.45
C ALA A 28 -25.78 -19.42 11.71
N LEU A 29 -26.17 -18.98 12.90
CA LEU A 29 -25.74 -19.56 14.18
C LEU A 29 -26.25 -20.99 14.38
N ILE A 30 -27.42 -21.35 13.84
CA ILE A 30 -27.91 -22.73 13.88
C ILE A 30 -27.09 -23.62 12.93
N LEU A 31 -26.78 -23.13 11.73
CA LEU A 31 -26.01 -23.89 10.73
C LEU A 31 -24.54 -24.07 11.13
N PHE A 32 -23.89 -23.00 11.58
CA PHE A 32 -22.45 -22.99 11.88
C PHE A 32 -22.15 -23.14 13.37
N GLY A 33 -23.08 -22.78 14.25
CA GLY A 33 -22.89 -22.78 15.71
C GLY A 33 -22.43 -21.41 16.25
N PRO A 34 -22.88 -21.00 17.45
CA PRO A 34 -22.57 -19.69 18.02
C PRO A 34 -21.11 -19.51 18.46
N LYS A 35 -20.36 -20.61 18.59
CA LYS A 35 -18.93 -20.57 18.87
C LYS A 35 -18.09 -20.41 17.60
N LYS A 36 -18.58 -20.85 16.43
CA LYS A 36 -17.80 -20.87 15.19
C LYS A 36 -17.67 -19.51 14.52
N LEU A 37 -18.72 -18.71 14.49
CA LEU A 37 -18.63 -17.34 13.95
C LEU A 37 -17.57 -16.48 14.66
N PRO A 38 -17.52 -16.38 16.00
CA PRO A 38 -16.49 -15.59 16.68
C PRO A 38 -15.09 -16.22 16.58
N GLU A 39 -14.98 -17.56 16.55
CA GLU A 39 -13.71 -18.26 16.34
C GLU A 39 -13.12 -17.95 14.96
N LEU A 40 -13.94 -18.00 13.90
CA LEU A 40 -13.54 -17.63 12.54
C LEU A 40 -13.17 -16.16 12.44
N ALA A 41 -13.94 -15.26 13.06
CA ALA A 41 -13.64 -13.83 13.06
C ALA A 41 -12.29 -13.52 13.76
N LYS A 42 -11.99 -14.21 14.87
CA LYS A 42 -10.68 -14.07 15.56
C LYS A 42 -9.53 -14.53 14.67
N ALA A 43 -9.64 -15.72 14.08
CA ALA A 43 -8.60 -16.26 13.20
C ALA A 43 -8.38 -15.37 11.96
N ALA A 44 -9.45 -14.92 11.32
CA ALA A 44 -9.38 -13.99 10.19
C ALA A 44 -8.79 -12.64 10.60
N GLY A 45 -9.16 -12.10 11.76
CA GLY A 45 -8.61 -10.84 12.28
C GLY A 45 -7.11 -10.92 12.55
N GLU A 46 -6.64 -12.03 13.13
CA GLU A 46 -5.22 -12.30 13.35
C GLU A 46 -4.45 -12.40 12.02
N ALA A 47 -5.00 -13.13 11.04
CA ALA A 47 -4.41 -13.22 9.71
C ALA A 47 -4.30 -11.85 9.02
N VAL A 48 -5.36 -11.03 9.08
CA VAL A 48 -5.35 -9.66 8.52
C VAL A 48 -4.34 -8.77 9.24
N ARG A 49 -4.20 -8.91 10.56
CA ARG A 49 -3.22 -8.16 11.35
C ARG A 49 -1.80 -8.49 10.92
N ILE A 50 -1.45 -9.78 10.89
CA ILE A 50 -0.11 -10.23 10.48
C ILE A 50 0.18 -9.80 9.04
N PHE A 51 -0.78 -9.98 8.14
CA PHE A 51 -0.64 -9.54 6.75
C PHE A 51 -0.36 -8.03 6.65
N ARG A 52 -1.07 -7.20 7.42
CA ARG A 52 -0.82 -5.75 7.46
C ARG A 52 0.56 -5.39 8.01
N GLU A 53 0.98 -6.02 9.11
CA GLU A 53 2.29 -5.76 9.74
C GLU A 53 3.44 -6.14 8.80
N GLU A 54 3.39 -7.32 8.19
CA GLU A 54 4.39 -7.79 7.22
C GLU A 54 4.39 -6.94 5.94
N SER A 55 3.21 -6.60 5.41
CA SER A 55 3.10 -5.73 4.22
C SER A 55 3.71 -4.35 4.47
N GLN A 56 3.54 -3.79 5.67
CA GLN A 56 4.15 -2.51 6.05
C GLN A 56 5.68 -2.63 6.14
N LYS A 57 6.21 -3.70 6.77
CA LYS A 57 7.66 -3.93 6.84
C LYS A 57 8.30 -4.04 5.46
N ILE A 58 7.67 -4.78 4.55
CA ILE A 58 8.16 -4.95 3.17
C ILE A 58 8.12 -3.60 2.44
N THR A 59 7.01 -2.86 2.53
CA THR A 59 6.88 -1.54 1.88
C THR A 59 7.92 -0.56 2.40
N SER A 60 8.10 -0.48 3.73
CA SER A 60 9.11 0.40 4.33
C SER A 60 10.53 -0.01 3.96
N SER A 61 10.84 -1.31 3.87
CA SER A 61 12.17 -1.81 3.49
C SER A 61 12.48 -1.54 2.00
N VAL A 62 11.47 -1.57 1.12
CA VAL A 62 11.62 -1.22 -0.30
C VAL A 62 11.79 0.30 -0.48
N GLU A 63 11.09 1.12 0.31
CA GLU A 63 11.30 2.57 0.33
C GLU A 63 12.70 2.95 0.86
N GLU A 64 13.21 2.20 1.83
CA GLU A 64 14.58 2.35 2.37
C GLU A 64 15.66 1.98 1.34
N ALA A 65 15.36 1.07 0.41
CA ALA A 65 16.26 0.67 -0.67
C ALA A 65 16.27 1.62 -1.89
N THR A 66 15.36 2.61 -1.96
CA THR A 66 15.21 3.53 -3.12
C THR A 66 15.24 5.02 -2.75
N SER A 67 15.28 5.41 -1.48
CA SER A 67 15.53 6.80 -1.07
C SER A 67 16.63 6.89 0.00
N PRO A 68 17.65 7.74 -0.18
CA PRO A 68 18.61 8.03 0.87
C PRO A 68 17.92 8.94 1.88
N LYS A 69 17.27 8.39 2.90
CA LYS A 69 16.85 9.16 4.07
C LYS A 69 17.91 8.97 5.18
N PRO A 70 18.37 10.05 5.83
CA PRO A 70 19.55 10.03 6.67
C PRO A 70 19.20 9.32 7.98
N GLN A 71 19.57 8.04 8.08
CA GLN A 71 19.73 7.40 9.36
C GLN A 71 21.19 7.56 9.75
N THR A 72 21.38 8.28 10.85
CA THR A 72 22.58 8.30 11.67
C THR A 72 23.10 6.88 11.91
N THR A 73 24.01 6.42 11.08
CA THR A 73 25.07 5.47 11.44
C THR A 73 26.25 5.81 10.52
N SER A 74 27.09 6.70 11.05
CA SER A 74 28.47 7.01 10.66
C SER A 74 29.07 6.14 9.54
N LEU A 75 28.90 6.59 8.30
CA LEU A 75 30.05 6.64 7.40
C LEU A 75 30.93 7.75 7.95
N SER A 76 32.12 7.40 8.41
CA SER A 76 33.05 8.37 8.99
C SER A 76 33.40 9.42 7.93
N ASP A 77 33.41 10.71 8.29
CA ASP A 77 33.82 11.82 7.41
C ASP A 77 35.21 11.58 6.76
N GLU A 78 35.99 10.68 7.37
CA GLU A 78 37.28 10.20 6.92
C GLU A 78 37.22 9.31 5.66
N GLU A 79 36.18 8.50 5.49
CA GLU A 79 35.98 7.67 4.28
C GLU A 79 35.52 8.51 3.09
N LEU A 80 34.65 9.51 3.34
CA LEU A 80 34.23 10.49 2.34
C LEU A 80 35.41 11.35 1.87
N ARG A 81 36.32 11.73 2.79
CA ARG A 81 37.56 12.45 2.45
C ARG A 81 38.55 11.61 1.66
N LYS A 82 38.77 10.34 2.04
CA LYS A 82 39.64 9.42 1.28
C LYS A 82 39.11 9.12 -0.12
N LEU A 83 37.79 9.08 -0.31
CA LEU A 83 37.17 8.93 -1.63
C LEU A 83 37.34 10.20 -2.48
N ALA A 84 37.16 11.39 -1.89
CA ALA A 84 37.37 12.65 -2.58
C ALA A 84 38.85 12.87 -2.98
N GLU A 85 39.78 12.46 -2.11
CA GLU A 85 41.23 12.55 -2.33
C GLU A 85 41.69 11.56 -3.42
N LYS A 86 41.13 10.34 -3.43
CA LYS A 86 41.44 9.32 -4.46
C LYS A 86 40.77 9.58 -5.81
N LEU A 87 39.69 10.37 -5.83
CA LEU A 87 39.01 10.81 -7.04
C LEU A 87 39.56 12.13 -7.61
N GLY A 88 40.56 12.76 -6.96
CA GLY A 88 41.22 13.96 -7.47
C GLY A 88 40.27 15.14 -7.66
N VAL A 89 39.22 15.24 -6.85
CA VAL A 89 38.23 16.33 -6.98
C VAL A 89 38.74 17.55 -6.24
N GLU A 90 39.62 18.28 -6.90
CA GLU A 90 39.85 19.68 -6.60
C GLU A 90 38.59 20.45 -7.01
N SER A 91 38.00 21.18 -6.07
CA SER A 91 36.78 21.96 -6.26
C SER A 91 37.03 23.11 -7.25
N GLU A 92 36.61 22.96 -8.50
CA GLU A 92 36.46 24.09 -9.44
C GLU A 92 35.00 24.23 -9.91
N GLY A 93 34.22 24.98 -9.13
CA GLY A 93 33.41 26.09 -9.63
C GLY A 93 32.47 25.89 -10.84
N LYS A 94 31.68 24.81 -10.90
CA LYS A 94 30.55 24.72 -11.86
C LYS A 94 29.25 24.31 -11.18
N SER A 95 28.20 25.05 -11.48
CA SER A 95 26.85 24.88 -10.92
C SER A 95 26.28 23.52 -11.32
N LYS A 96 25.59 22.86 -10.39
CA LYS A 96 25.02 21.50 -10.54
C LYS A 96 24.09 21.38 -11.75
N GLU A 97 23.57 22.51 -12.22
CA GLU A 97 22.61 22.64 -13.29
C GLU A 97 23.26 22.50 -14.68
N GLU A 98 24.51 22.99 -14.85
CA GLU A 98 25.23 22.91 -16.14
C GLU A 98 25.80 21.50 -16.39
N LEU A 99 26.19 20.82 -15.30
CA LEU A 99 26.65 19.43 -15.37
C LEU A 99 25.51 18.46 -15.74
N VAL A 100 24.28 18.75 -15.29
CA VAL A 100 23.10 17.94 -15.60
C VAL A 100 22.67 18.10 -17.06
N GLU A 101 22.72 19.32 -17.61
CA GLU A 101 22.40 19.55 -19.02
C GLU A 101 23.41 18.89 -19.98
N GLU A 102 24.71 18.92 -19.65
CA GLU A 102 25.72 18.32 -20.53
C GLU A 102 25.71 16.78 -20.50
N VAL A 103 25.34 16.18 -19.37
CA VAL A 103 25.15 14.73 -19.25
C VAL A 103 23.92 14.28 -20.03
N ILE A 104 22.81 15.01 -19.97
CA ILE A 104 21.59 14.71 -20.73
C ILE A 104 21.84 14.86 -22.24
N LYS A 105 22.58 15.89 -22.66
CA LYS A 105 22.90 16.11 -24.07
C LYS A 105 23.76 14.99 -24.67
N LYS A 106 24.78 14.52 -23.94
CA LYS A 106 25.66 13.42 -24.40
C LYS A 106 24.97 12.05 -24.36
N ALA A 107 24.04 11.82 -23.46
CA ALA A 107 23.30 10.56 -23.39
C ALA A 107 22.33 10.41 -24.59
N LYS A 108 21.73 11.52 -25.05
CA LYS A 108 20.83 11.56 -26.22
C LYS A 108 21.57 11.38 -27.54
N GLU A 109 22.78 11.93 -27.66
CA GLU A 109 23.66 11.77 -28.83
C GLU A 109 24.19 10.34 -28.98
N LYS A 110 24.33 9.62 -27.86
CA LYS A 110 24.80 8.22 -27.84
C LYS A 110 23.67 7.18 -27.83
N GLY A 111 22.40 7.61 -27.89
CA GLY A 111 21.24 6.70 -27.95
C GLY A 111 21.08 5.79 -26.73
N LEU A 112 21.54 6.24 -25.55
CA LEU A 112 21.45 5.47 -24.31
C LEU A 112 20.20 5.80 -23.46
N ILE A 113 19.43 6.81 -23.86
CA ILE A 113 18.11 7.22 -23.32
C ILE A 113 17.23 7.79 -24.44
#